data_AF-A0A4V6WMW0-F1
#
_entry.id   AF-A0A4V6WMW0-F1
#
_cell.length_a   1.000
_cell.length_b   1.000
_cell.length_c   1.000
_cell.angle_alpha   90.00
_cell.angle_beta   90.00
_cell.angle_gamma   90.00
#
_symmetry.space_group_name_H-M   'P 1'
#
loop_
_entity.id
_entity.type
_entity.pdbx_description
1 polymer ?
#
loop_
_entity_poly.entity_id
_entity_poly.type
_entity_poly.pdbx_seq_one_letter_code
_entity_poly.pdbx_strand_id
1 'polypeptide(L)'
;MTKPYKDGFINGVQQYSIGYGHQIRPNESHLKTSTITRAQADVLFEKDLIQYENAVNKASKPLSQNQFDALVSFAYNAGTGAVANVLKTWNATGDSLATTERMKLYNKWRVNNILQVNQSLVQRRLREATLFLSDKIHQATAEVKKKVV
;
A
#
# COMPACT_ATOMS: atom_id res chain seq x y z
N MET A 1 19.93 0.27 12.81
CA MET A 1 19.38 1.45 13.49
C MET A 1 18.94 2.44 12.42
N THR A 2 17.77 3.06 12.55
CA THR A 2 17.20 3.99 11.55
C THR A 2 17.06 5.39 12.14
N LYS A 3 17.32 6.40 11.31
CA LYS A 3 17.20 7.83 11.64
C LYS A 3 15.99 8.43 10.92
N PRO A 4 15.36 9.48 11.46
CA PRO A 4 14.29 10.18 10.79
C PRO A 4 14.81 10.86 9.52
N TYR A 5 13.96 10.95 8.51
CA TYR A 5 14.25 11.59 7.23
C TYR A 5 13.10 12.52 6.82
N LYS A 6 13.41 13.50 5.95
CA LYS A 6 12.43 14.47 5.43
C LYS A 6 11.47 13.78 4.47
N ASP A 7 10.17 13.96 4.69
CA ASP A 7 9.09 13.30 3.95
C ASP A 7 8.10 14.29 3.32
N GLY A 8 8.65 15.39 2.77
CA GLY A 8 7.86 16.43 2.12
C GLY A 8 7.22 17.45 3.08
N PHE A 9 6.18 18.13 2.61
CA PHE A 9 5.53 19.24 3.34
C PHE A 9 4.01 19.07 3.34
N ILE A 10 3.38 19.38 4.47
CA ILE A 10 1.92 19.51 4.60
C ILE A 10 1.64 20.92 5.10
N ASN A 11 0.85 21.69 4.34
CA ASN A 11 0.51 23.08 4.66
C ASN A 11 1.74 23.96 5.00
N GLY A 12 2.84 23.79 4.25
CA GLY A 12 4.10 24.50 4.48
C GLY A 12 4.97 23.97 5.63
N VAL A 13 4.50 22.96 6.37
CA VAL A 13 5.24 22.35 7.49
C VAL A 13 5.99 21.11 7.02
N GLN A 14 7.32 21.09 7.22
CA GLN A 14 8.17 19.93 6.93
C GLN A 14 7.71 18.71 7.72
N GLN A 15 7.42 17.63 6.99
CA GLN A 15 7.10 16.33 7.54
C GLN A 15 8.36 15.47 7.67
N TYR A 16 8.33 14.56 8.64
CA TYR A 16 9.41 13.62 8.90
C TYR A 16 8.84 12.22 9.04
N SER A 17 9.56 11.26 8.52
CA SER A 17 9.25 9.84 8.65
C SER A 17 10.46 9.08 9.21
N ILE A 18 10.22 7.96 9.88
CA ILE A 18 11.25 7.12 10.48
C ILE A 18 10.90 5.64 10.31
N GLY A 19 11.89 4.75 10.42
CA GLY A 19 11.67 3.32 10.24
C GLY A 19 11.20 3.00 8.81
N TYR A 20 10.09 2.28 8.67
CA TYR A 20 9.56 1.83 7.39
C TYR A 20 8.44 2.73 6.85
N GLY A 21 8.62 4.06 6.94
CA GLY A 21 7.63 5.02 6.44
C GLY A 21 6.60 5.48 7.47
N HIS A 22 6.88 5.28 8.77
CA HIS A 22 6.06 5.83 9.84
C HIS A 22 6.19 7.36 9.85
N GLN A 23 5.08 8.05 9.54
CA GLN A 23 5.01 9.52 9.62
C GLN A 23 4.97 9.95 11.08
N ILE A 24 5.98 10.73 11.50
CA ILE A 24 6.12 11.20 12.89
C ILE A 24 5.02 12.21 13.20
N ARG A 25 4.14 11.85 14.14
CA ARG A 25 3.00 12.69 14.54
C ARG A 25 3.43 13.80 15.52
N PRO A 26 2.62 14.85 15.73
CA PRO A 26 2.96 15.93 16.67
C PRO A 26 3.27 15.45 18.10
N ASN A 27 2.57 14.43 18.58
CA ASN A 27 2.79 13.81 19.90
C ASN A 27 4.02 12.86 19.95
N GLU A 28 4.68 12.63 18.82
CA GLU A 28 5.85 11.76 18.67
C GLU A 28 7.10 12.60 18.31
N SER A 29 7.10 13.89 18.64
CA SER A 29 8.15 14.85 18.25
C SER A 29 9.57 14.44 18.68
N HIS A 30 9.70 13.69 19.78
CA HIS A 30 10.96 13.11 20.25
C HIS A 30 11.62 12.18 19.20
N LEU A 31 10.84 11.56 18.31
CA LEU A 31 11.37 10.72 17.23
C LEU A 31 12.10 11.51 16.14
N LYS A 32 11.90 12.84 16.04
CA LYS A 32 12.57 13.68 15.03
C LYS A 32 14.07 13.84 15.26
N THR A 33 14.55 13.55 16.47
CA THR A 33 15.98 13.59 16.84
C THR A 33 16.50 12.24 17.32
N SER A 34 15.64 11.23 17.41
CA SER A 34 16.00 9.91 17.89
C SER A 34 16.57 9.01 16.80
N THR A 35 17.28 7.96 17.20
CA THR A 35 17.63 6.83 16.35
C THR A 35 16.96 5.60 16.94
N ILE A 36 16.23 4.84 16.14
CA ILE A 36 15.50 3.66 16.61
C ILE A 36 16.17 2.36 16.14
N THR A 37 15.98 1.28 16.90
CA THR A 37 16.42 -0.07 16.52
C THR A 37 15.50 -0.66 15.44
N ARG A 38 15.89 -1.80 14.85
CA ARG A 38 15.01 -2.51 13.91
C ARG A 38 13.73 -2.99 14.61
N ALA A 39 13.85 -3.60 15.78
CA ALA A 39 12.71 -4.03 16.58
C ALA A 39 11.73 -2.89 16.90
N GLN A 40 12.23 -1.69 17.20
CA GLN A 40 11.37 -0.51 17.38
C GLN A 40 10.68 -0.07 16.09
N ALA A 41 11.37 -0.16 14.95
CA ALA A 41 10.76 0.12 13.65
C ALA A 41 9.70 -0.93 13.28
N ASP A 42 9.92 -2.20 13.61
CA ASP A 42 8.97 -3.29 13.41
C ASP A 42 7.69 -3.03 14.24
N VAL A 43 7.82 -2.68 15.52
CA VAL A 43 6.68 -2.32 16.39
C VAL A 43 5.89 -1.11 15.86
N LEU A 44 6.59 -0.07 15.38
CA LEU A 44 5.90 1.09 14.76
C LEU A 44 5.15 0.67 13.50
N PHE A 45 5.77 -0.17 12.67
CA PHE A 45 5.18 -0.65 11.43
C PHE A 45 3.93 -1.50 11.69
N GLU A 46 3.99 -2.44 12.62
CA GLU A 46 2.82 -3.25 13.04
C GLU A 46 1.69 -2.36 13.55
N LYS A 47 1.99 -1.35 14.38
CA LYS A 47 1.00 -0.39 14.86
C LYS A 47 0.34 0.39 13.74
N ASP A 48 1.12 0.81 12.73
CA ASP A 48 0.59 1.53 11.58
C ASP A 48 -0.25 0.63 10.65
N LEU A 49 0.09 -0.66 10.52
CA LEU A 49 -0.65 -1.60 9.66
C LEU A 49 -2.12 -1.73 10.07
N ILE A 50 -2.43 -1.69 11.36
CA ILE A 50 -3.78 -1.88 11.91
C ILE A 50 -4.84 -1.06 11.17
N GLN A 51 -4.59 0.24 10.93
CA GLN A 51 -5.59 1.09 10.26
C GLN A 51 -5.78 0.73 8.77
N TYR A 52 -4.75 0.22 8.11
CA TYR A 52 -4.78 -0.16 6.71
C TYR A 52 -5.44 -1.53 6.53
N GLU A 53 -5.11 -2.50 7.38
CA GLU A 53 -5.80 -3.78 7.48
C GLU A 53 -7.29 -3.58 7.74
N ASN A 54 -7.65 -2.74 8.71
CA ASN A 54 -9.03 -2.39 8.99
C ASN A 54 -9.75 -1.72 7.81
N ALA A 55 -9.03 -0.98 6.96
CA ALA A 55 -9.62 -0.41 5.75
C ALA A 55 -9.86 -1.48 4.68
N VAL A 56 -8.95 -2.45 4.53
CA VAL A 56 -9.08 -3.57 3.57
C VAL A 56 -10.15 -4.56 4.01
N ASN A 57 -10.28 -4.84 5.31
CA ASN A 57 -11.30 -5.70 5.91
C ASN A 57 -12.74 -5.21 5.68
N LYS A 58 -12.94 -4.00 5.13
CA LYS A 58 -14.25 -3.50 4.67
C LYS A 58 -14.67 -4.04 3.30
N ALA A 59 -13.86 -4.88 2.66
CA ALA A 59 -14.26 -5.60 1.46
C ALA A 59 -15.49 -6.46 1.74
N SER A 60 -16.54 -6.36 0.91
CA SER A 60 -17.76 -7.14 1.07
C SER A 60 -17.70 -8.49 0.36
N LYS A 61 -16.74 -8.65 -0.55
CA LYS A 61 -16.43 -9.93 -1.22
C LYS A 61 -15.16 -10.51 -0.63
N PRO A 62 -15.07 -11.85 -0.50
CA PRO A 62 -13.91 -12.52 0.07
C PRO A 62 -12.66 -12.23 -0.75
N LEU A 63 -11.57 -11.88 -0.08
CA LEU A 63 -10.25 -11.72 -0.68
C LEU A 63 -9.42 -12.97 -0.38
N SER A 64 -8.57 -13.36 -1.32
CA SER A 64 -7.47 -14.27 -0.99
C SER A 64 -6.40 -13.55 -0.17
N GLN A 65 -5.48 -14.30 0.44
CA GLN A 65 -4.41 -13.70 1.24
C GLN A 65 -3.53 -12.77 0.38
N ASN A 66 -3.14 -13.17 -0.82
CA ASN A 66 -2.32 -12.33 -1.69
C ASN A 66 -3.06 -11.05 -2.14
N GLN A 67 -4.39 -11.13 -2.33
CA GLN A 67 -5.20 -9.95 -2.63
C GLN A 67 -5.29 -9.00 -1.44
N PHE A 68 -5.47 -9.55 -0.23
CA PHE A 68 -5.47 -8.80 1.02
C PHE A 68 -4.12 -8.08 1.20
N ASP A 69 -3.01 -8.81 1.14
CA ASP A 69 -1.66 -8.27 1.33
C ASP A 69 -1.32 -7.18 0.31
N ALA A 70 -1.69 -7.38 -0.96
CA ALA A 70 -1.51 -6.37 -2.00
C ALA A 70 -2.31 -5.09 -1.72
N LEU A 71 -3.55 -5.22 -1.26
CA LEU A 71 -4.40 -4.08 -0.90
C LEU A 71 -3.90 -3.38 0.37
N VAL A 72 -3.35 -4.11 1.35
CA VAL A 72 -2.75 -3.52 2.56
C VAL A 72 -1.49 -2.73 2.18
N SER A 73 -0.60 -3.29 1.36
CA SER A 73 0.57 -2.53 0.84
C SER A 73 0.15 -1.28 0.06
N PHE A 74 -0.90 -1.41 -0.75
CA PHE A 74 -1.47 -0.29 -1.49
C PHE A 74 -2.01 0.79 -0.54
N ALA A 75 -2.79 0.40 0.47
CA ALA A 75 -3.39 1.29 1.45
C ALA A 75 -2.33 2.00 2.30
N TYR A 76 -1.27 1.29 2.70
CA TYR A 76 -0.15 1.85 3.44
C TYR A 76 0.48 3.04 2.70
N ASN A 77 0.62 2.94 1.37
CA ASN A 77 1.24 3.97 0.56
C ASN A 77 0.29 5.05 0.05
N ALA A 78 -0.91 4.68 -0.38
CA ALA A 78 -1.87 5.59 -1.01
C ALA A 78 -2.93 6.13 -0.03
N GLY A 79 -2.97 5.60 1.20
CA GLY A 79 -3.91 5.96 2.24
C GLY A 79 -5.22 5.16 2.21
N THR A 80 -5.97 5.24 3.31
CA THR A 80 -7.24 4.53 3.49
C THR A 80 -8.35 5.01 2.54
N GLY A 81 -8.35 6.29 2.17
CA GLY A 81 -9.28 6.83 1.18
C GLY A 81 -9.06 6.27 -0.23
N ALA A 82 -7.80 6.01 -0.60
CA ALA A 82 -7.49 5.38 -1.88
C ALA A 82 -7.99 3.93 -1.92
N VAL A 83 -7.70 3.14 -0.88
CA VAL A 83 -8.11 1.73 -0.88
C VAL A 83 -9.63 1.59 -0.82
N ALA A 84 -10.33 2.47 -0.10
CA ALA A 84 -11.79 2.51 -0.11
C ALA A 84 -12.37 2.72 -1.53
N ASN A 85 -11.71 3.52 -2.36
CA ASN A 85 -12.13 3.73 -3.75
C ASN A 85 -11.79 2.54 -4.67
N VAL A 86 -10.71 1.81 -4.40
CA VAL A 86 -10.39 0.54 -5.08
C VAL A 86 -11.40 -0.56 -4.69
N LEU A 87 -11.74 -0.65 -3.41
CA LEU A 87 -12.69 -1.62 -2.89
C LEU A 87 -14.10 -1.44 -3.46
N LYS A 88 -14.51 -0.23 -3.86
CA LYS A 88 -15.78 -0.04 -4.58
C LYS A 88 -15.85 -0.88 -5.86
N THR A 89 -14.74 -0.93 -6.62
CA THR A 89 -14.65 -1.78 -7.83
C THR A 89 -14.73 -3.25 -7.44
N TRP A 90 -13.92 -3.68 -6.48
CA TRP A 90 -13.92 -5.07 -6.01
C TRP A 90 -15.30 -5.52 -5.51
N ASN A 91 -15.91 -4.74 -4.62
CA ASN A 91 -17.21 -5.05 -4.01
C ASN A 91 -18.34 -5.10 -5.06
N ALA A 92 -18.25 -4.30 -6.12
CA ALA A 92 -19.23 -4.32 -7.20
C ALA A 92 -19.08 -5.56 -8.11
N THR A 93 -17.86 -5.88 -8.53
CA THR A 93 -17.64 -6.84 -9.63
C THR A 93 -16.98 -8.15 -9.21
N GLY A 94 -16.12 -8.14 -8.18
CA GLY A 94 -15.18 -9.22 -7.90
C GLY A 94 -14.12 -9.41 -8.99
N ASP A 95 -13.97 -8.44 -9.89
CA ASP A 95 -13.03 -8.52 -11.01
C ASP A 95 -11.64 -8.04 -10.56
N SER A 96 -10.71 -9.00 -10.49
CA SER A 96 -9.32 -8.74 -10.13
C SER A 96 -8.61 -7.82 -11.13
N LEU A 97 -8.86 -7.94 -12.43
CA LEU A 97 -8.20 -7.11 -13.43
C LEU A 97 -8.67 -5.66 -13.29
N ALA A 98 -9.99 -5.43 -13.28
CA ALA A 98 -10.55 -4.10 -13.08
C ALA A 98 -10.08 -3.45 -11.76
N THR A 99 -9.96 -4.23 -10.69
CA THR A 99 -9.45 -3.77 -9.39
C THR A 99 -7.99 -3.34 -9.47
N THR A 100 -7.13 -4.13 -10.12
CA THR A 100 -5.71 -3.76 -10.29
C THR A 100 -5.51 -2.57 -11.24
N GLU A 101 -6.32 -2.43 -12.29
CA GLU A 101 -6.30 -1.22 -13.13
C GLU A 101 -6.67 0.03 -12.32
N ARG A 102 -7.63 -0.08 -11.38
CA ARG A 102 -7.95 0.99 -10.44
C ARG A 102 -6.77 1.35 -9.54
N MET A 103 -6.02 0.36 -9.05
CA MET A 103 -4.80 0.58 -8.25
C MET A 103 -3.73 1.33 -9.05
N LYS A 104 -3.55 1.01 -10.34
CA LYS A 104 -2.53 1.65 -11.22
C LYS A 104 -2.75 3.15 -11.44
N LEU A 105 -3.96 3.67 -11.23
CA LEU A 105 -4.25 5.11 -11.30
C LEU A 105 -3.55 5.93 -10.21
N TYR A 106 -3.13 5.29 -9.12
CA TYR A 106 -2.42 5.94 -8.00
C TYR A 106 -0.92 5.96 -8.24
N ASN A 107 -0.52 6.55 -9.36
CA ASN A 107 0.86 6.63 -9.82
C ASN A 107 1.41 8.06 -9.95
N LYS A 108 0.68 9.05 -9.43
CA LYS A 108 1.03 10.46 -9.55
C LYS A 108 1.32 11.10 -8.20
N TRP A 109 2.20 12.08 -8.20
CA TRP A 109 2.51 12.95 -7.07
C TRP A 109 2.60 14.41 -7.53
N ARG A 110 2.54 15.36 -6.60
CA ARG A 110 2.67 16.78 -6.92
C ARG A 110 4.12 17.22 -6.80
N VAL A 111 4.65 17.81 -7.87
CA VAL A 111 5.94 18.51 -7.90
C VAL A 111 5.64 19.95 -8.31
N ASN A 112 5.99 20.93 -7.48
CA ASN A 112 5.68 22.35 -7.72
C ASN A 112 4.19 22.58 -8.05
N ASN A 113 3.29 21.96 -7.28
CA ASN A 113 1.83 21.96 -7.49
C ASN A 113 1.32 21.33 -8.79
N ILE A 114 2.18 20.78 -9.64
CA ILE A 114 1.80 20.08 -10.86
C ILE A 114 1.72 18.58 -10.58
N LEU A 115 0.59 17.95 -10.93
CA LEU A 115 0.42 16.52 -10.80
C LEU A 115 1.18 15.79 -11.92
N GLN A 116 2.17 14.99 -11.56
CA GLN A 116 3.03 14.29 -12.51
C GLN A 116 3.09 12.80 -12.20
N VAL A 117 3.24 11.97 -13.23
CA VAL A 117 3.48 10.54 -13.06
C VAL A 117 4.83 10.32 -12.39
N ASN A 118 4.86 9.46 -11.38
CA ASN A 118 6.06 9.07 -10.67
C ASN A 118 6.40 7.62 -11.03
N GLN A 119 7.57 7.41 -11.63
CA GLN A 119 7.97 6.07 -12.10
C GLN A 119 8.08 5.06 -10.95
N SER A 120 8.52 5.49 -9.76
CA SER A 120 8.61 4.61 -8.59
C SER A 120 7.23 4.15 -8.12
N LEU A 121 6.22 5.03 -8.17
CA LEU A 121 4.83 4.66 -7.88
C LEU A 121 4.28 3.72 -8.95
N VAL A 122 4.55 3.95 -10.24
CA VAL A 122 4.18 3.02 -11.32
C VAL A 122 4.71 1.62 -11.01
N GLN A 123 6.00 1.48 -10.74
CA GLN A 123 6.61 0.18 -10.44
C GLN A 123 6.05 -0.45 -9.16
N ARG A 124 5.75 0.36 -8.14
CA ARG A 124 5.10 -0.14 -6.92
C ARG A 124 3.70 -0.68 -7.20
N ARG A 125 2.87 0.07 -7.94
CA ARG A 125 1.51 -0.38 -8.32
C ARG A 125 1.56 -1.67 -9.15
N LEU A 126 2.57 -1.82 -10.02
CA LEU A 126 2.76 -3.06 -10.79
C LEU A 126 3.06 -4.25 -9.89
N ARG A 127 4.00 -4.13 -8.93
CA ARG A 127 4.29 -5.23 -7.98
C ARG A 127 3.09 -5.63 -7.13
N GLU A 128 2.36 -4.64 -6.62
CA GLU A 128 1.13 -4.89 -5.85
C GLU A 128 0.06 -5.57 -6.71
N ALA A 129 -0.13 -5.13 -7.96
CA ALA A 129 -1.04 -5.79 -8.90
C ALA A 129 -0.60 -7.23 -9.23
N THR A 130 0.70 -7.48 -9.39
CA THR A 130 1.24 -8.83 -9.61
C THR A 130 0.93 -9.74 -8.42
N LEU A 131 1.16 -9.27 -7.19
CA LEU A 131 0.82 -10.03 -5.98
C LEU A 131 -0.70 -10.31 -5.95
N PHE A 132 -1.53 -9.31 -6.18
CA PHE A 132 -3.00 -9.45 -6.20
C PHE A 132 -3.49 -10.51 -7.19
N LEU A 133 -2.82 -10.66 -8.33
CA LEU A 133 -3.18 -11.61 -9.40
C LEU A 133 -2.52 -13.00 -9.25
N SER A 134 -1.57 -13.16 -8.33
CA SER A 134 -0.73 -14.37 -8.24
C SER A 134 -1.50 -15.65 -7.94
N ASP A 135 -2.60 -15.59 -7.17
CA ASP A 135 -3.43 -16.78 -6.91
C ASP A 135 -4.14 -17.31 -8.16
N LYS A 136 -4.55 -16.40 -9.06
CA LYS A 136 -5.10 -16.81 -10.37
C LYS A 136 -4.04 -17.47 -11.25
N ILE A 137 -2.80 -16.98 -11.20
CA ILE A 137 -1.69 -17.55 -11.96
C ILE A 137 -1.40 -18.98 -11.51
N HIS A 138 -1.39 -19.23 -10.20
CA HIS A 138 -1.20 -20.59 -9.68
C HIS A 138 -2.37 -21.52 -10.05
N GLN A 139 -3.62 -21.07 -9.97
CA GLN A 139 -4.79 -21.86 -10.34
C GLN A 139 -4.81 -22.20 -11.84
N ALA A 140 -4.59 -21.21 -12.72
CA ALA A 140 -4.55 -21.43 -14.17
C ALA A 140 -3.40 -22.38 -14.57
N THR A 141 -2.23 -22.27 -13.93
CA THR A 141 -1.09 -23.17 -14.18
C THR A 141 -1.41 -24.61 -13.75
N ALA A 142 -2.12 -24.77 -12.63
CA ALA A 142 -2.54 -26.10 -12.15
C ALA A 142 -3.60 -26.73 -13.06
N GLU A 143 -4.55 -25.95 -13.59
CA GLU A 143 -5.58 -26.43 -14.52
C GLU A 143 -5.02 -26.85 -15.88
N VAL A 144 -4.04 -26.10 -16.41
CA VAL A 144 -3.35 -26.47 -17.65
C VAL A 144 -2.60 -27.79 -17.48
N LYS A 145 -1.88 -27.98 -16.35
CA LYS A 145 -1.19 -29.25 -16.07
C LYS A 145 -2.15 -30.44 -15.95
N LYS A 146 -3.37 -30.25 -15.44
CA LYS A 146 -4.39 -31.32 -15.37
C LYS A 146 -5.00 -31.70 -16.73
N LYS A 147 -5.01 -30.79 -17.71
CA LYS A 147 -5.56 -31.05 -19.05
C LYS A 147 -4.56 -31.71 -20.02
N VAL A 148 -3.28 -31.73 -19.65
CA VAL A 148 -2.18 -32.28 -20.48
C VAL A 148 -1.74 -33.67 -19.98
N VAL A 149 -2.46 -34.24 -19.00
CA VAL A 149 -2.27 -35.59 -18.46
C VAL A 149 -3.47 -36.45 -18.83
#